data_AF-A0A6A6YLR0-F1
#
_entry.id   AF-A0A6A6YLR0-F1
#
_cell.length_a   1.000
_cell.length_b   1.000
_cell.length_c   1.000
_cell.angle_alpha   90.00
_cell.angle_beta   90.00
_cell.angle_gamma   90.00
#
_symmetry.space_group_name_H-M   'P 1'
#
loop_
_entity.id
_entity.type
_entity.pdbx_description
1 polymer ?
#
loop_
_entity_poly.entity_id
_entity_poly.type
_entity_poly.pdbx_seq_one_letter_code
_entity_poly.pdbx_strand_id
1 'polypeptide(L)'
;MRVSLFLALSYLSAAVWAGGYQGCLERVWLFQAYEIDALNPEMDQTLGFRCSRWNDGTKQCDGDWNPCRSRAGTRCNFDELTHFMGNAPTPRGWQVLDPATRRLDTQRTAENCYRIFTTRGRGRVPNFPPYSAMKNTYEYNDYLIKLTKKVNDVWMKKSTVANKQLWEDFDSTREKISVARAGDHGPYLLNAARASLGGTMTIHTQNLGNNPATGAVWETVDWKETASQARTSGIADAQTRIRDFLDSWY
;
A
#
# COMPACT_ATOMS: atom_id res chain seq x y z
N MET A 1 -7.93 6.43 17.55
CA MET A 1 -8.05 6.22 16.10
C MET A 1 -8.78 7.39 15.47
N ARG A 2 -8.11 8.17 14.63
CA ARG A 2 -8.78 9.11 13.74
C ARG A 2 -9.23 8.32 12.52
N VAL A 3 -10.36 7.61 12.61
CA VAL A 3 -11.12 7.23 11.41
C VAL A 3 -11.82 8.50 10.92
N SER A 4 -11.02 9.49 10.50
CA SER A 4 -11.52 10.66 9.81
C SER A 4 -11.75 10.23 8.38
N LEU A 5 -12.96 9.73 8.12
CA LEU A 5 -13.94 10.18 7.13
C LEU A 5 -13.48 10.92 5.84
N PHE A 6 -12.24 10.77 5.36
CA PHE A 6 -11.79 11.23 4.04
C PHE A 6 -11.61 10.04 3.09
N LEU A 7 -12.70 9.27 3.02
CA LEU A 7 -13.14 8.44 1.89
C LEU A 7 -13.45 9.29 0.63
N ALA A 8 -12.73 10.38 0.38
CA ALA A 8 -12.98 11.29 -0.74
C ALA A 8 -11.84 11.33 -1.78
N LEU A 9 -10.76 10.56 -1.57
CA LEU A 9 -9.72 10.29 -2.58
C LEU A 9 -9.60 8.78 -2.86
N SER A 10 -10.65 8.02 -2.56
CA SER A 10 -10.86 6.61 -2.90
C SER A 10 -11.05 6.34 -4.40
N TYR A 11 -10.78 7.31 -5.26
CA TYR A 11 -10.70 7.13 -6.72
C TYR A 11 -9.30 6.71 -7.22
N LEU A 12 -8.31 6.56 -6.34
CA LEU A 12 -7.00 5.97 -6.67
C LEU A 12 -6.96 4.44 -6.49
N SER A 13 -8.14 3.80 -6.41
CA SER A 13 -8.27 2.37 -6.12
C SER A 13 -8.15 1.47 -7.36
N ALA A 14 -8.08 2.05 -8.57
CA ALA A 14 -7.98 1.29 -9.80
C ALA A 14 -6.58 1.42 -10.43
N ALA A 15 -5.85 0.30 -10.39
CA ALA A 15 -5.06 -0.20 -11.51
C ALA A 15 -3.73 0.45 -11.91
N VAL A 16 -3.04 1.24 -11.07
CA VAL A 16 -1.59 1.44 -11.28
C VAL A 16 -0.83 1.29 -9.97
N TRP A 17 -0.62 0.03 -9.57
CA TRP A 17 0.53 -0.32 -8.74
C TRP A 17 1.76 -0.09 -9.60
N ALA A 18 2.34 1.10 -9.55
CA ALA A 18 3.48 1.49 -10.39
C ALA A 18 4.77 0.70 -10.11
N GLY A 19 4.70 -0.47 -9.44
CA GLY A 19 5.86 -1.27 -9.07
C GLY A 19 6.90 -0.48 -8.28
N GLY A 20 6.43 0.52 -7.52
CA GLY A 20 7.21 1.58 -6.93
C GLY A 20 7.49 1.39 -5.43
N TYR A 21 7.96 2.47 -4.80
CA TYR A 21 8.25 2.51 -3.37
C TYR A 21 7.01 2.26 -2.50
N GLN A 22 5.83 2.70 -2.98
CA GLN A 22 4.54 2.36 -2.40
C GLN A 22 4.36 0.85 -2.15
N GLY A 23 4.69 -0.01 -3.11
CA GLY A 23 4.51 -1.45 -2.97
C GLY A 23 5.36 -2.06 -1.85
N CYS A 24 6.46 -1.39 -1.47
CA CYS A 24 7.28 -1.78 -0.32
C CYS A 24 6.70 -1.27 1.00
N LEU A 25 6.14 -0.05 1.03
CA LEU A 25 5.39 0.43 2.20
C LEU A 25 4.17 -0.45 2.50
N GLU A 26 3.47 -0.96 1.49
CA GLU A 26 2.33 -1.87 1.69
C GLU A 26 2.72 -3.21 2.30
N ARG A 27 3.92 -3.70 2.01
CA ARG A 27 4.46 -4.91 2.67
C ARG A 27 4.78 -4.64 4.14
N VAL A 28 5.36 -3.47 4.44
CA VAL A 28 5.59 -3.03 5.82
C VAL A 28 4.27 -2.90 6.57
N TRP A 29 3.27 -2.29 5.94
CA TRP A 29 1.93 -2.10 6.49
C TRP A 29 1.23 -3.44 6.76
N LEU A 30 1.34 -4.40 5.84
CA LEU A 30 0.88 -5.77 6.05
C LEU A 30 1.58 -6.44 7.23
N PHE A 31 2.89 -6.27 7.37
CA PHE A 31 3.62 -6.85 8.51
C PHE A 31 3.18 -6.24 9.84
N GLN A 32 2.97 -4.93 9.90
CA GLN A 32 2.40 -4.29 11.10
C GLN A 32 1.00 -4.83 11.41
N ALA A 33 0.15 -5.02 10.39
CA ALA A 33 -1.15 -5.66 10.56
C ALA A 33 -1.01 -7.11 11.08
N TYR A 34 -0.02 -7.85 10.58
CA TYR A 34 0.31 -9.21 11.01
C TYR A 34 0.76 -9.24 12.47
N GLU A 35 1.52 -8.25 12.94
CA GLU A 35 1.87 -8.11 14.36
C GLU A 35 0.65 -7.80 15.22
N ILE A 36 -0.26 -6.95 14.75
CA ILE A 36 -1.53 -6.67 15.44
C ILE A 36 -2.41 -7.91 15.52
N ASP A 37 -2.58 -8.66 14.42
CA ASP A 37 -3.38 -9.89 14.39
C ASP A 37 -2.82 -10.96 15.35
N ALA A 38 -1.52 -10.92 15.67
CA ALA A 38 -0.89 -11.81 16.65
C ALA A 38 -1.45 -11.65 18.08
N LEU A 39 -2.15 -10.54 18.38
CA LEU A 39 -2.84 -10.33 19.65
C LEU A 39 -4.11 -11.18 19.80
N ASN A 40 -4.58 -11.80 18.70
CA ASN A 40 -5.67 -12.77 18.72
C ASN A 40 -5.15 -14.19 19.02
N PRO A 41 -6.00 -15.09 19.57
CA PRO A 41 -5.72 -16.52 19.59
C PRO A 41 -5.41 -17.07 18.18
N GLU A 42 -4.56 -18.09 18.09
CA GLU A 42 -4.08 -18.63 16.79
C GLU A 42 -5.21 -18.99 15.81
N MET A 43 -6.33 -19.53 16.32
CA MET A 43 -7.49 -19.89 15.50
C MET A 43 -8.19 -18.69 14.84
N ASP A 44 -8.09 -17.51 15.44
CA ASP A 44 -8.74 -16.27 14.96
C ASP A 44 -7.84 -15.45 14.04
N GLN A 45 -6.56 -15.85 13.92
CA GLN A 45 -5.59 -15.18 13.07
C GLN A 45 -5.84 -15.51 11.60
N THR A 46 -5.71 -14.48 10.77
CA THR A 46 -6.00 -14.53 9.33
C THR A 46 -4.87 -14.01 8.46
N LEU A 47 -3.96 -13.19 9.02
CA LEU A 47 -2.83 -12.61 8.30
C LEU A 47 -1.60 -13.52 8.38
N GLY A 48 -0.77 -13.49 7.34
CA GLY A 48 0.42 -14.33 7.21
C GLY A 48 0.08 -15.80 6.97
N PHE A 49 -1.01 -16.05 6.24
CA PHE A 49 -1.37 -17.38 5.76
C PHE A 49 -1.38 -17.40 4.23
N ARG A 50 -0.99 -18.54 3.67
CA ARG A 50 -1.03 -18.78 2.22
C ARG A 50 -1.77 -20.07 1.93
N CYS A 51 -2.62 -20.02 0.91
CA CYS A 51 -3.28 -21.22 0.41
C CYS A 51 -2.27 -22.15 -0.28
N SER A 52 -2.26 -23.44 0.08
CA SER A 52 -1.43 -24.46 -0.56
C SER A 52 -1.82 -24.73 -2.01
N ARG A 53 -3.12 -24.67 -2.33
CA ARG A 53 -3.69 -24.90 -3.66
C ARG A 53 -4.81 -23.90 -3.92
N TRP A 54 -4.46 -22.78 -4.54
CA TRP A 54 -5.41 -21.75 -4.93
C TRP A 54 -6.11 -22.12 -6.24
N ASN A 55 -7.43 -21.95 -6.30
CA ASN A 55 -8.23 -22.19 -7.49
C ASN A 55 -8.66 -20.85 -8.12
N ASP A 56 -8.06 -20.52 -9.26
CA ASP A 56 -8.35 -19.28 -9.97
C ASP A 56 -9.74 -19.25 -10.64
N GLY A 57 -10.39 -20.40 -10.84
CA GLY A 57 -11.75 -20.46 -11.39
C GLY A 57 -12.80 -20.14 -10.34
N THR A 58 -12.68 -20.73 -9.14
CA THR A 58 -13.64 -20.53 -8.04
C THR A 58 -13.28 -19.38 -7.11
N LYS A 59 -12.04 -18.85 -7.21
CA LYS A 59 -11.47 -17.85 -6.29
C LYS A 59 -11.45 -18.33 -4.84
N GLN A 60 -11.20 -19.63 -4.64
CA GLN A 60 -11.19 -20.28 -3.34
C GLN A 60 -9.90 -21.07 -3.12
N CYS A 61 -9.65 -21.40 -1.85
CA CYS A 61 -8.59 -22.30 -1.47
C CYS A 61 -9.10 -23.74 -1.48
N ASP A 62 -8.58 -24.57 -2.38
CA ASP A 62 -8.95 -25.98 -2.49
C ASP A 62 -8.06 -26.88 -1.60
N GLY A 63 -7.13 -26.29 -0.83
CA GLY A 63 -6.25 -27.00 0.08
C GLY A 63 -6.18 -26.32 1.45
N ASP A 64 -5.10 -26.56 2.18
CA ASP A 64 -4.90 -25.97 3.51
C ASP A 64 -4.34 -24.55 3.45
N TRP A 65 -4.74 -23.75 4.44
CA TRP A 65 -4.13 -22.47 4.76
C TRP A 65 -2.90 -22.68 5.64
N ASN A 66 -1.71 -22.51 5.05
CA ASN A 66 -0.46 -22.66 5.76
C ASN A 66 -0.07 -21.34 6.44
N PRO A 67 0.22 -21.32 7.75
CA PRO A 67 0.77 -20.13 8.39
C PRO A 67 2.24 -19.93 8.00
N CYS A 68 2.64 -18.66 7.94
CA CYS A 68 4.05 -18.28 7.90
C CYS A 68 4.68 -18.60 9.26
N ARG A 69 5.63 -19.54 9.28
CA ARG A 69 6.36 -19.97 10.48
C ARG A 69 7.82 -19.55 10.39
N SER A 70 8.35 -18.99 11.48
CA SER A 70 9.79 -18.73 11.60
C SER A 70 10.55 -20.02 11.90
N ARG A 71 11.84 -20.05 11.57
CA ARG A 71 12.73 -21.12 12.06
C ARG A 71 13.05 -20.97 13.54
N ALA A 72 12.95 -19.76 14.08
CA ALA A 72 13.32 -19.44 15.46
C ALA A 72 12.11 -19.24 16.39
N GLY A 73 10.89 -19.38 15.87
CA GLY A 73 9.66 -19.13 16.63
C GLY A 73 8.41 -19.50 15.85
N THR A 74 7.23 -19.18 16.39
CA THR A 74 5.95 -19.58 15.81
C THR A 74 5.48 -18.67 14.67
N ARG A 75 5.95 -17.43 14.64
CA ARG A 75 5.56 -16.40 13.66
C ARG A 75 6.77 -15.86 12.91
N CYS A 76 6.57 -15.57 11.63
CA CYS A 76 7.60 -14.99 10.77
C CYS A 76 8.00 -13.58 11.20
N ASN A 77 9.28 -13.25 11.05
CA ASN A 77 9.71 -11.86 10.99
C ASN A 77 9.41 -11.26 9.58
N PHE A 78 9.79 -10.00 9.36
CA PHE A 78 9.49 -9.32 8.10
C PHE A 78 10.21 -9.95 6.89
N ASP A 79 11.45 -10.40 7.05
CA ASP A 79 12.20 -11.11 6.00
C ASP A 79 11.46 -12.39 5.57
N GLU A 80 11.08 -13.20 6.56
CA GLU A 80 10.40 -14.48 6.37
C GLU A 80 9.01 -14.30 5.78
N LEU A 81 8.23 -13.31 6.26
CA LEU A 81 6.92 -13.00 5.70
C LEU A 81 7.03 -12.51 4.25
N THR A 82 7.99 -11.64 3.96
CA THR A 82 8.23 -11.14 2.59
C THR A 82 8.58 -12.29 1.64
N HIS A 83 9.41 -13.22 2.09
CA HIS A 83 9.74 -14.41 1.31
C HIS A 83 8.52 -15.35 1.13
N PHE A 84 7.75 -15.56 2.20
CA PHE A 84 6.59 -16.44 2.23
C PHE A 84 5.48 -16.02 1.26
N MET A 85 5.25 -14.71 1.11
CA MET A 85 4.32 -14.15 0.13
C MET A 85 4.70 -14.43 -1.33
N GLY A 86 5.94 -14.86 -1.59
CA GLY A 86 6.44 -15.15 -2.93
C GLY A 86 7.02 -13.91 -3.63
N ASN A 87 7.63 -14.15 -4.80
CA ASN A 87 8.31 -13.15 -5.63
C ASN A 87 9.55 -12.46 -5.01
N ALA A 88 9.92 -12.78 -3.78
CA ALA A 88 11.13 -12.28 -3.13
C ALA A 88 12.40 -12.88 -3.79
N PRO A 89 13.30 -12.07 -4.41
CA PRO A 89 14.56 -12.55 -4.99
C PRO A 89 15.54 -13.12 -3.97
N THR A 90 15.45 -12.73 -2.69
CA THR A 90 16.29 -13.27 -1.61
C THR A 90 15.44 -13.63 -0.40
N PRO A 91 15.83 -14.64 0.40
CA PRO A 91 15.06 -15.05 1.57
C PRO A 91 15.25 -14.14 2.79
N ARG A 92 16.25 -13.25 2.77
CA ARG A 92 16.66 -12.41 3.91
C ARG A 92 17.18 -11.05 3.45
N GLY A 93 17.35 -10.16 4.43
CA GLY A 93 17.98 -8.85 4.29
C GLY A 93 16.99 -7.76 3.91
N TRP A 94 15.69 -7.94 4.19
CA TRP A 94 14.61 -7.02 3.84
C TRP A 94 14.39 -5.98 4.94
N GLN A 95 14.33 -6.45 6.19
CA GLN A 95 14.04 -5.63 7.35
C GLN A 95 15.21 -4.74 7.74
N VAL A 96 14.90 -3.50 8.09
CA VAL A 96 15.80 -2.61 8.81
C VAL A 96 15.15 -2.33 10.15
N LEU A 97 15.85 -2.63 11.25
CA LEU A 97 15.34 -2.38 12.58
C LEU A 97 15.89 -1.06 13.10
N ASP A 98 15.03 -0.28 13.75
CA ASP A 98 15.42 0.88 14.53
C ASP A 98 16.33 0.40 15.69
N PRO A 99 17.54 0.96 15.87
CA PRO A 99 18.48 0.46 16.85
C PRO A 99 18.03 0.70 18.30
N ALA A 100 17.25 1.75 18.56
CA ALA A 100 16.80 2.12 19.89
C ALA A 100 15.62 1.27 20.35
N THR A 101 14.66 1.02 19.46
CA THR A 101 13.41 0.32 19.78
C THR A 101 13.38 -1.14 19.32
N ARG A 102 14.34 -1.55 18.47
CA ARG A 102 14.40 -2.88 17.83
C ARG A 102 13.17 -3.23 16.98
N ARG A 103 12.29 -2.26 16.73
CA ARG A 103 11.12 -2.37 15.86
C ARG A 103 11.51 -2.13 14.41
N LEU A 104 10.61 -2.48 13.50
CA LEU A 104 10.80 -2.22 12.07
C LEU A 104 10.86 -0.71 11.82
N ASP A 105 11.97 -0.24 11.25
CA ASP A 105 12.04 1.11 10.70
C ASP A 105 11.28 1.11 9.37
N THR A 106 10.07 1.67 9.37
CA THR A 106 9.17 1.66 8.22
C THR A 106 9.83 2.20 6.96
N GLN A 107 10.49 3.35 7.06
CA GLN A 107 11.02 4.04 5.89
C GLN A 107 12.25 3.31 5.38
N ARG A 108 13.23 3.03 6.25
CA ARG A 108 14.46 2.35 5.83
C ARG A 108 14.20 0.94 5.34
N THR A 109 13.22 0.24 5.92
CA THR A 109 12.77 -1.06 5.42
C THR A 109 12.15 -0.95 4.04
N ALA A 110 11.28 0.04 3.80
CA ALA A 110 10.66 0.24 2.49
C ALA A 110 11.69 0.63 1.41
N GLU A 111 12.65 1.50 1.73
CA GLU A 111 13.77 1.87 0.86
C GLU A 111 14.62 0.64 0.50
N ASN A 112 14.96 -0.16 1.52
CA ASN A 112 15.73 -1.37 1.33
C ASN A 112 14.97 -2.43 0.51
N CYS A 113 13.68 -2.61 0.75
CA CYS A 113 12.80 -3.44 -0.07
C CYS A 113 12.79 -2.99 -1.53
N TYR A 114 12.64 -1.68 -1.77
CA TYR A 114 12.62 -1.13 -3.13
C TYR A 114 13.95 -1.42 -3.83
N ARG A 115 15.07 -1.10 -3.17
CA ARG A 115 16.42 -1.38 -3.65
C ARG A 115 16.60 -2.85 -4.00
N ILE A 116 16.17 -3.79 -3.14
CA ILE A 116 16.32 -5.22 -3.41
C ILE A 116 15.51 -5.64 -4.64
N PHE A 117 14.26 -5.20 -4.76
CA PHE A 117 13.43 -5.54 -5.92
C PHE A 117 13.93 -4.93 -7.23
N THR A 118 14.45 -3.70 -7.19
CA THR A 118 14.93 -3.02 -8.41
C THR A 118 16.34 -3.46 -8.82
N THR A 119 17.21 -3.82 -7.87
CA THR A 119 18.59 -4.24 -8.17
C THR A 119 18.78 -5.75 -8.33
N ARG A 120 18.02 -6.56 -7.59
CA ARG A 120 18.14 -8.03 -7.60
C ARG A 120 16.89 -8.75 -8.12
N GLY A 121 15.77 -8.03 -8.20
CA GLY A 121 14.52 -8.54 -8.76
C GLY A 121 14.39 -8.24 -10.25
N ARG A 122 13.15 -7.97 -10.69
CA ARG A 122 12.80 -7.74 -12.10
C ARG A 122 12.78 -6.25 -12.48
N GLY A 123 13.57 -5.42 -11.81
CA GLY A 123 13.59 -3.97 -12.04
C GLY A 123 12.35 -3.21 -11.54
N ARG A 124 11.39 -3.90 -10.90
CA ARG A 124 10.17 -3.32 -10.31
C ARG A 124 9.76 -4.10 -9.07
N VAL A 125 9.04 -3.43 -8.17
CA VAL A 125 8.41 -4.08 -7.01
C VAL A 125 7.20 -4.88 -7.51
N PRO A 126 7.17 -6.22 -7.38
CA PRO A 126 6.05 -7.02 -7.86
C PRO A 126 4.83 -6.83 -6.94
N ASN A 127 3.64 -7.09 -7.47
CA ASN A 127 2.46 -7.24 -6.63
C ASN A 127 2.53 -8.58 -5.89
N PHE A 128 1.90 -8.65 -4.72
CA PHE A 128 1.61 -9.93 -4.07
C PHE A 128 0.10 -10.20 -4.20
N PRO A 129 -0.30 -11.44 -4.50
CA PRO A 129 -1.72 -11.77 -4.50
C PRO A 129 -2.27 -11.76 -3.06
N PRO A 130 -3.48 -11.25 -2.81
CA PRO A 130 -4.07 -11.26 -1.48
C PRO A 130 -4.11 -12.63 -0.78
N TYR A 131 -4.34 -13.71 -1.54
CA TYR A 131 -4.38 -15.08 -1.01
C TYR A 131 -3.01 -15.61 -0.54
N SER A 132 -1.91 -14.90 -0.80
CA SER A 132 -0.59 -15.20 -0.23
C SER A 132 -0.29 -14.42 1.06
N ALA A 133 -1.19 -13.53 1.47
CA ALA A 133 -1.03 -12.66 2.63
C ALA A 133 -2.16 -12.83 3.67
N MET A 134 -3.38 -13.19 3.24
CA MET A 134 -4.56 -13.27 4.09
C MET A 134 -5.48 -14.44 3.70
N LYS A 135 -6.03 -15.14 4.71
CA LYS A 135 -7.05 -16.19 4.49
C LYS A 135 -8.26 -15.64 3.74
N ASN A 136 -8.86 -16.47 2.89
CA ASN A 136 -10.15 -16.26 2.22
C ASN A 136 -10.27 -14.88 1.55
N THR A 137 -9.21 -14.45 0.87
CA THR A 137 -9.13 -13.12 0.26
C THR A 137 -8.45 -13.22 -1.10
N TYR A 138 -9.09 -12.70 -2.14
CA TYR A 138 -8.61 -12.77 -3.53
C TYR A 138 -8.49 -11.38 -4.15
N GLU A 139 -9.58 -10.62 -4.11
CA GLU A 139 -9.63 -9.27 -4.64
C GLU A 139 -8.83 -8.31 -3.75
N TYR A 140 -8.06 -7.42 -4.38
CA TYR A 140 -7.20 -6.52 -3.61
C TYR A 140 -7.97 -5.46 -2.82
N ASN A 141 -9.08 -4.95 -3.36
CA ASN A 141 -9.94 -4.02 -2.61
C ASN A 141 -10.57 -4.70 -1.40
N ASP A 142 -11.02 -5.95 -1.55
CA ASP A 142 -11.50 -6.78 -0.44
C ASP A 142 -10.40 -7.01 0.60
N TYR A 143 -9.17 -7.24 0.17
CA TYR A 143 -8.01 -7.33 1.05
C TYR A 143 -7.79 -6.07 1.89
N LEU A 144 -7.80 -4.88 1.27
CA LEU A 144 -7.62 -3.62 2.02
C LEU A 144 -8.73 -3.43 3.07
N ILE A 145 -9.99 -3.75 2.71
CA ILE A 145 -11.13 -3.67 3.63
C ILE A 145 -10.98 -4.66 4.77
N LYS A 146 -10.68 -5.93 4.48
CA LYS A 146 -10.54 -6.98 5.48
C LYS A 146 -9.35 -6.73 6.41
N LEU A 147 -8.22 -6.27 5.89
CA LEU A 147 -7.04 -5.94 6.68
C LEU A 147 -7.31 -4.79 7.65
N THR A 148 -7.91 -3.69 7.18
CA THR A 148 -8.25 -2.56 8.05
C THR A 148 -9.33 -2.90 9.07
N LYS A 149 -10.35 -3.67 8.67
CA LYS A 149 -11.37 -4.21 9.59
C LYS A 149 -10.73 -5.07 10.68
N LYS A 150 -9.85 -6.00 10.31
CA LYS A 150 -9.16 -6.86 11.28
C LYS A 150 -8.38 -6.04 12.30
N VAL A 151 -7.61 -5.05 11.84
CA VAL A 151 -6.83 -4.17 12.74
C VAL A 151 -7.74 -3.38 13.68
N ASN A 152 -8.86 -2.83 13.19
CA ASN A 152 -9.83 -2.10 14.00
C ASN A 152 -10.53 -3.00 15.03
N ASP A 153 -10.94 -4.21 14.63
CA ASP A 153 -11.56 -5.18 15.54
C ASP A 153 -10.62 -5.56 16.70
N VAL A 154 -9.33 -5.71 16.40
CA VAL A 154 -8.30 -5.98 17.42
C VAL A 154 -8.06 -4.75 18.29
N TRP A 155 -8.01 -3.53 17.73
CA TRP A 155 -7.90 -2.30 18.50
C TRP A 155 -8.99 -2.22 19.58
N MET A 156 -10.25 -2.39 19.16
CA MET A 156 -11.41 -2.25 20.06
C MET A 156 -11.40 -3.25 21.23
N LYS A 157 -10.75 -4.40 21.07
CA LYS A 157 -10.78 -5.49 22.05
C LYS A 157 -9.48 -5.68 22.84
N LYS A 158 -8.34 -5.28 22.28
CA LYS A 158 -7.00 -5.68 22.74
C LYS A 158 -6.04 -4.50 22.88
N SER A 159 -6.46 -3.28 22.55
CA SER A 159 -5.65 -2.09 22.75
C SER A 159 -5.41 -1.79 24.22
N THR A 160 -4.16 -1.50 24.53
CA THR A 160 -3.67 -1.11 25.85
C THR A 160 -2.62 -0.01 25.68
N VAL A 161 -2.23 0.63 26.78
CA VAL A 161 -1.14 1.61 26.75
C VAL A 161 0.19 0.96 26.31
N ALA A 162 0.42 -0.31 26.67
CA ALA A 162 1.68 -1.01 26.42
C ALA A 162 1.90 -1.44 24.96
N ASN A 163 0.83 -1.55 24.16
CA ASN A 163 0.89 -1.98 22.75
C ASN A 163 0.36 -0.93 21.77
N LYS A 164 -0.02 0.26 22.26
CA LYS A 164 -0.58 1.37 21.46
C LYS A 164 0.25 1.69 20.22
N GLN A 165 1.57 1.56 20.32
CA GLN A 165 2.53 1.80 19.25
C GLN A 165 2.27 0.96 17.99
N LEU A 166 1.69 -0.25 18.11
CA LEU A 166 1.39 -1.08 16.95
C LEU A 166 0.42 -0.39 15.99
N TRP A 167 -0.60 0.29 16.53
CA TRP A 167 -1.58 1.01 15.75
C TRP A 167 -1.07 2.37 15.28
N GLU A 168 -0.21 3.03 16.07
CA GLU A 168 0.45 4.27 15.65
C GLU A 168 1.39 4.01 14.45
N ASP A 169 2.18 2.94 14.50
CA ASP A 169 3.07 2.52 13.41
C ASP A 169 2.25 2.15 12.16
N PHE A 170 1.14 1.43 12.33
CA PHE A 170 0.20 1.07 11.25
C PHE A 170 -0.45 2.28 10.58
N ASP A 171 -1.02 3.20 11.36
CA ASP A 171 -1.68 4.41 10.85
C ASP A 171 -0.66 5.34 10.17
N SER A 172 0.52 5.53 10.78
CA SER A 172 1.60 6.34 10.18
C SER A 172 2.07 5.77 8.84
N THR A 173 2.17 4.44 8.73
CA THR A 173 2.56 3.78 7.49
C THR A 173 1.49 3.93 6.40
N ARG A 174 0.21 3.83 6.77
CA ARG A 174 -0.91 4.10 5.86
C ARG A 174 -0.87 5.52 5.29
N GLU A 175 -0.59 6.53 6.12
CA GLU A 175 -0.45 7.92 5.68
C GLU A 175 0.68 8.06 4.64
N LYS A 176 1.84 7.42 4.89
CA LYS A 176 2.96 7.38 3.93
C LYS A 176 2.58 6.68 2.62
N ILE A 177 1.82 5.59 2.67
CA ILE A 177 1.31 4.90 1.47
C ILE A 177 0.45 5.85 0.63
N SER A 178 -0.41 6.66 1.26
CA SER A 178 -1.26 7.61 0.52
C SER A 178 -0.43 8.59 -0.30
N VAL A 179 0.63 9.16 0.30
CA VAL A 179 1.55 10.07 -0.41
C VAL A 179 2.34 9.33 -1.48
N ALA A 180 2.88 8.15 -1.16
CA ALA A 180 3.65 7.34 -2.11
C ALA A 180 2.82 6.89 -3.31
N ARG A 181 1.53 6.53 -3.13
CA ARG A 181 0.62 6.21 -4.24
C ARG A 181 0.47 7.40 -5.18
N ALA A 182 0.24 8.60 -4.63
CA ALA A 182 0.12 9.81 -5.44
C ALA A 182 1.43 10.17 -6.15
N GLY A 183 2.58 10.00 -5.47
CA GLY A 183 3.89 10.28 -6.04
C GLY A 183 4.34 9.29 -7.11
N ASP A 184 4.18 7.98 -6.88
CA ASP A 184 4.55 6.94 -7.83
C ASP A 184 3.61 6.91 -9.05
N HIS A 185 2.33 7.26 -8.89
CA HIS A 185 1.36 7.37 -9.99
C HIS A 185 1.40 8.71 -10.73
N GLY A 186 1.82 9.77 -10.04
CA GLY A 186 1.70 11.17 -10.47
C GLY A 186 2.27 11.48 -11.85
N PRO A 187 3.47 10.99 -12.25
CA PRO A 187 3.98 11.20 -13.60
C PRO A 187 3.07 10.67 -14.70
N TYR A 188 2.42 9.52 -14.49
CA TYR A 188 1.49 8.94 -15.46
C TYR A 188 0.22 9.78 -15.56
N LEU A 189 -0.32 10.19 -14.40
CA LEU A 189 -1.50 11.06 -14.34
C LEU A 189 -1.24 12.42 -15.00
N LEU A 190 -0.10 13.04 -14.73
CA LEU A 190 0.31 14.30 -15.34
C LEU A 190 0.40 14.19 -16.85
N ASN A 191 1.02 13.13 -17.36
CA ASN A 191 1.14 12.90 -18.80
C ASN A 191 -0.23 12.69 -19.46
N ALA A 192 -1.08 11.84 -18.87
CA ALA A 192 -2.42 11.59 -19.37
C ALA A 192 -3.30 12.87 -19.33
N ALA A 193 -3.28 13.60 -18.21
CA ALA A 193 -4.05 14.83 -18.06
C ALA A 193 -3.60 15.90 -19.04
N ARG A 194 -2.29 16.09 -19.24
CA ARG A 194 -1.75 17.04 -20.23
C ARG A 194 -2.14 16.65 -21.66
N ALA A 195 -2.11 15.35 -21.98
CA ALA A 195 -2.52 14.88 -23.30
C ALA A 195 -4.03 15.08 -23.57
N SER A 196 -4.88 14.81 -22.58
CA SER A 196 -6.34 14.88 -22.74
C SER A 196 -6.90 16.29 -22.57
N LEU A 197 -6.34 17.10 -21.68
CA LEU A 197 -6.93 18.38 -21.25
C LEU A 197 -6.03 19.59 -21.53
N GLY A 198 -4.73 19.40 -21.82
CA GLY A 198 -3.73 20.47 -21.90
C GLY A 198 -3.94 21.51 -23.00
N GLY A 199 -4.77 21.21 -24.01
CA GLY A 199 -5.20 22.18 -25.03
C GLY A 199 -6.45 22.98 -24.65
N THR A 200 -7.17 22.55 -23.62
CA THR A 200 -8.38 23.24 -23.11
C THR A 200 -8.06 24.01 -21.85
N MET A 201 -7.31 23.43 -20.90
CA MET A 201 -6.94 24.07 -19.64
C MET A 201 -5.48 23.75 -19.28
N THR A 202 -4.85 24.68 -18.56
CA THR A 202 -3.50 24.46 -18.03
C THR A 202 -3.54 23.44 -16.90
N ILE A 203 -2.75 22.37 -17.01
CA ILE A 203 -2.59 21.37 -15.94
C ILE A 203 -1.56 21.85 -14.93
N HIS A 204 -2.01 22.15 -13.71
CA HIS A 204 -1.16 22.56 -12.61
C HIS A 204 -0.59 21.34 -11.88
N THR A 205 0.63 21.48 -11.38
CA THR A 205 1.40 20.41 -10.75
C THR A 205 1.54 20.67 -9.26
N GLN A 206 1.25 19.65 -8.44
CA GLN A 206 1.48 19.64 -7.01
C GLN A 206 2.78 18.89 -6.70
N ASN A 207 3.70 19.53 -5.98
CA ASN A 207 4.90 18.89 -5.46
C ASN A 207 4.58 18.12 -4.16
N LEU A 208 4.99 16.85 -4.08
CA LEU A 208 4.76 15.94 -2.95
C LEU A 208 6.04 15.63 -2.16
N GLY A 209 7.14 16.34 -2.44
CA GLY A 209 8.47 16.08 -1.91
C GLY A 209 9.28 15.13 -2.79
N ASN A 210 10.25 14.44 -2.20
CA ASN A 210 11.11 13.51 -2.93
C ASN A 210 10.76 12.06 -2.57
N ASN A 211 10.84 11.18 -3.56
CA ASN A 211 10.78 9.74 -3.36
C ASN A 211 11.91 9.29 -2.43
N PRO A 212 11.62 8.71 -1.25
CA PRO A 212 12.66 8.33 -0.30
C PRO A 212 13.66 7.30 -0.84
N ALA A 213 13.23 6.44 -1.77
CA ALA A 213 14.08 5.38 -2.30
C ALA A 213 14.96 5.79 -3.49
N THR A 214 14.55 6.81 -4.26
CA THR A 214 15.27 7.22 -5.48
C THR A 214 15.79 8.66 -5.43
N GLY A 215 15.30 9.49 -4.51
CA GLY A 215 15.58 10.93 -4.45
C GLY A 215 14.90 11.75 -5.55
N ALA A 216 14.19 11.12 -6.49
CA ALA A 216 13.45 11.82 -7.54
C ALA A 216 12.30 12.64 -6.95
N VAL A 217 12.01 13.80 -7.54
CA VAL A 217 10.86 14.62 -7.12
C VAL A 217 9.58 13.87 -7.44
N TRP A 218 8.69 13.78 -6.46
CA TRP A 218 7.33 13.32 -6.64
C TRP A 218 6.41 14.50 -6.91
N GLU A 219 5.67 14.39 -8.01
CA GLU A 219 4.73 15.40 -8.47
C GLU A 219 3.46 14.72 -8.97
N THR A 220 2.32 15.38 -8.78
CA THR A 220 1.02 14.93 -9.29
C THR A 220 0.21 16.11 -9.83
N VAL A 221 -0.97 15.86 -10.36
CA VAL A 221 -1.88 16.93 -10.81
C VAL A 221 -2.51 17.63 -9.61
N ASP A 222 -2.40 18.96 -9.55
CA ASP A 222 -3.20 19.77 -8.63
C ASP A 222 -4.57 20.04 -9.26
N TRP A 223 -5.53 19.13 -9.02
CA TRP A 223 -6.88 19.27 -9.56
C TRP A 223 -7.62 20.50 -9.03
N LYS A 224 -7.32 20.93 -7.81
CA LYS A 224 -7.96 22.09 -7.19
C LYS A 224 -7.50 23.36 -7.89
N GLU A 225 -6.19 23.54 -8.04
CA GLU A 225 -5.61 24.69 -8.73
C GLU A 225 -5.98 24.67 -10.22
N THR A 226 -5.88 23.51 -10.87
CA THR A 226 -6.28 23.31 -12.28
C THR A 226 -7.73 23.75 -12.51
N ALA A 227 -8.68 23.27 -11.70
CA ALA A 227 -10.08 23.66 -11.82
C ALA A 227 -10.32 25.15 -11.53
N SER A 228 -9.62 25.70 -10.53
CA SER A 228 -9.73 27.11 -10.12
C SER A 228 -9.26 28.04 -11.25
N GLN A 229 -8.06 27.79 -11.78
CA GLN A 229 -7.47 28.61 -12.85
C GLN A 229 -8.25 28.48 -14.16
N ALA A 230 -8.66 27.26 -14.52
CA ALA A 230 -9.50 27.03 -15.69
C ALA A 230 -10.78 27.87 -15.68
N ARG A 231 -11.46 27.94 -14.52
CA ARG A 231 -12.66 28.77 -14.35
C ARG A 231 -12.37 30.25 -14.48
N THR A 232 -11.31 30.73 -13.83
CA THR A 232 -10.85 32.13 -13.94
C THR A 232 -10.54 32.50 -15.39
N SER A 233 -10.02 31.55 -16.18
CA SER A 233 -9.76 31.70 -17.62
C SER A 233 -10.99 31.51 -18.51
N GLY A 234 -12.20 31.36 -17.96
CA GLY A 234 -13.47 31.31 -18.71
C GLY A 234 -13.98 29.91 -19.04
N ILE A 235 -13.38 28.84 -18.52
CA ILE A 235 -13.81 27.46 -18.76
C ILE A 235 -14.83 27.07 -17.69
N ALA A 236 -16.10 27.40 -17.94
CA ALA A 236 -17.19 27.20 -16.98
C ALA A 236 -17.40 25.72 -16.59
N ASP A 237 -17.17 24.79 -17.51
CA ASP A 237 -17.38 23.35 -17.35
C ASP A 237 -16.12 22.58 -16.88
N ALA A 238 -15.09 23.27 -16.38
CA ALA A 238 -13.81 22.67 -16.01
C ALA A 238 -13.94 21.46 -15.06
N GLN A 239 -14.82 21.52 -14.06
CA GLN A 239 -15.03 20.41 -13.12
C GLN A 239 -15.65 19.18 -13.78
N THR A 240 -16.56 19.36 -14.74
CA THR A 240 -17.15 18.25 -15.49
C THR A 240 -16.09 17.57 -16.34
N ARG A 241 -15.29 18.35 -17.08
CA ARG A 241 -14.18 17.81 -17.89
C ARG A 241 -13.15 17.04 -17.08
N ILE A 242 -12.78 17.57 -15.90
CA ILE A 242 -11.86 16.88 -14.98
C ILE A 242 -12.49 15.57 -14.49
N ARG A 243 -13.76 15.58 -14.11
CA ARG A 243 -14.46 14.36 -13.67
C ARG A 243 -14.51 13.31 -14.78
N ASP A 244 -14.93 13.70 -15.98
CA ASP A 244 -15.04 12.79 -17.13
C ASP A 244 -13.67 12.17 -17.49
N PHE A 245 -12.60 12.98 -17.42
CA PHE A 245 -11.23 12.47 -17.58
C PHE A 245 -10.88 11.43 -16.51
N LEU A 246 -11.15 11.72 -15.23
CA LEU A 246 -10.84 10.82 -14.12
C LEU A 246 -11.64 9.51 -14.22
N ASP A 247 -12.93 9.60 -14.56
CA ASP A 247 -13.82 8.44 -14.74
C ASP A 247 -13.41 7.58 -15.94
N SER A 248 -12.79 8.18 -16.97
CA SER A 248 -12.26 7.44 -18.12
C SER A 248 -10.87 6.86 -17.89
N TRP A 249 -10.08 7.46 -17.00
CA TRP A 249 -8.69 7.05 -16.76
C TRP A 249 -8.56 5.92 -15.74
N TYR A 250 -9.45 5.88 -14.74
CA TYR A 250 -9.48 4.87 -13.68
C TYR A 250 -10.56 3.80 -13.93
#